data_AF-A0A917ZXN6-F1
#
_entry.id   AF-A0A917ZXN6-F1
#
_cell.length_a   1.000
_cell.length_b   1.000
_cell.length_c   1.000
_cell.angle_alpha   90.00
_cell.angle_beta   90.00
_cell.angle_gamma   90.00
#
_symmetry.space_group_name_H-M   'P 1'
#
loop_
_entity.id
_entity.type
_entity.pdbx_description
1 polymer ?
#
loop_
_entity_poly.entity_id
_entity_poly.type
_entity_poly.pdbx_seq_one_letter_code
_entity_poly.pdbx_strand_id
1 'polypeptide(L)'
;MTPKCTGSELPELWRAVEDRAVSWLAAHHGRFDPDAADETGVLFARKALVEVALLVGLRARLDPAPFDPHYQQLFDRMAAVASRASYRELVGRDERALLLYAGTHAALRLCGHADREFQHLLEQSVAGRYAACFERIPYRQLDLLHTLELAGVEHDMPGVEDVLPFTLLCADPSVLKLGDRDIYAITHTLFYATDFGLRLPRWPIGFDLSRATELLEALCLLCRRRGNADLVAELICSLLCLGIRDSAEAERAWAFLADVQEPDGRVAGPDGIVHPGLEGSGEDHRSWATAYHTTIVAALAALLARSRAVIRRPRPEPPAALDRAELESALCRATVWLVESAAVCPLDEAIPSVAAAVRGARAVGEPELAHPAVTSLVGRVGAASEQALWGSHGADVVFECAHGVTASGLSCPSLDRFLTDTADALAGVTVVPAAAAAGVGHLMRLGRLAPHTADSLLASADPAELRARSRPSAVVARDLAQYAGDEPSRIDSDDPGWYPVAERLAAALPDACRNYRLEEVAVLLGGLALLGWADHRVTRDGLEFLLRQQSPAGSFGFTARDDPQERASAQRRWTQSCVVALSHLVTVTG
;
A
#
# COMPACT_ATOMS: atom_id res chain seq x y z
N MET A 1 -14.08 8.15 13.20
CA MET A 1 -14.98 8.52 12.09
C MET A 1 -14.38 9.76 11.45
N THR A 2 -13.80 9.64 10.27
CA THR A 2 -13.50 10.82 9.46
C THR A 2 -14.79 11.18 8.73
N PRO A 3 -15.35 12.38 8.93
CA PRO A 3 -16.55 12.79 8.19
C PRO A 3 -16.25 12.73 6.69
N LYS A 4 -17.17 12.18 5.89
CA LYS A 4 -17.10 12.31 4.43
C LYS A 4 -17.23 13.80 4.12
N CYS A 5 -16.15 14.43 3.62
CA CYS A 5 -16.27 15.76 3.06
C CYS A 5 -17.31 15.69 1.93
N THR A 6 -18.36 16.48 2.04
CA THR A 6 -19.34 16.60 0.96
C THR A 6 -18.66 17.25 -0.26
N GLY A 7 -19.11 16.97 -1.48
CA GLY A 7 -18.44 17.44 -2.70
C GLY A 7 -18.28 18.98 -2.80
N SER A 8 -19.01 19.75 -2.01
CA SER A 8 -18.85 21.20 -1.87
C SER A 8 -17.72 21.64 -0.93
N GLU A 9 -17.28 20.79 0.01
CA GLU A 9 -16.26 21.12 1.02
C GLU A 9 -14.83 20.89 0.49
N LEU A 10 -14.65 19.99 -0.48
CA LEU A 10 -13.33 19.67 -1.05
C LEU A 10 -12.62 20.88 -1.69
N PRO A 11 -13.28 21.73 -2.50
CA PRO A 11 -12.62 22.92 -3.06
C PRO A 11 -12.16 23.93 -2.01
N GLU A 12 -12.88 24.05 -0.88
CA GLU A 12 -12.50 24.91 0.23
C GLU A 12 -11.30 24.32 0.99
N LEU A 13 -11.29 23.00 1.19
CA LEU A 13 -10.19 22.27 1.81
C LEU A 13 -8.87 22.46 1.04
N TRP A 14 -8.88 22.29 -0.28
CA TRP A 14 -7.67 22.44 -1.09
C TRP A 14 -7.09 23.85 -1.00
N ARG A 15 -7.95 24.87 -1.10
CA ARG A 15 -7.54 26.27 -0.97
C ARG A 15 -6.94 26.55 0.41
N ALA A 16 -7.57 26.06 1.48
CA ALA A 16 -7.05 26.24 2.83
C ALA A 16 -5.67 25.58 3.01
N VAL A 17 -5.45 24.40 2.42
CA VAL A 17 -4.13 23.73 2.44
C VAL A 17 -3.09 24.55 1.69
N GLU A 18 -3.42 25.02 0.47
CA GLU A 18 -2.53 25.87 -0.34
C GLU A 18 -2.17 27.17 0.36
N ASP A 19 -3.16 27.96 0.77
CA ASP A 19 -2.96 29.29 1.33
C ASP A 19 -2.04 29.25 2.56
N ARG A 20 -2.25 28.26 3.44
CA ARG A 20 -1.42 28.09 4.62
C ARG A 20 -0.01 27.60 4.26
N ALA A 21 0.12 26.63 3.37
CA ALA A 21 1.42 26.12 2.94
C ALA A 21 2.27 27.20 2.26
N VAL A 22 1.68 27.98 1.34
CA VAL A 22 2.36 29.07 0.62
C VAL A 22 2.69 30.22 1.57
N SER A 23 1.81 30.55 2.52
CA SER A 23 2.11 31.52 3.58
C SER A 23 3.32 31.10 4.41
N TRP A 24 3.40 29.82 4.82
CA TRP A 24 4.54 29.29 5.55
C TRP A 24 5.85 29.38 4.72
N LEU A 25 5.80 28.98 3.44
CA LEU A 25 6.96 29.06 2.54
C LEU A 25 7.44 30.51 2.37
N ALA A 26 6.50 31.45 2.21
CA ALA A 26 6.80 32.88 2.07
C ALA A 26 7.41 33.45 3.36
N ALA A 27 6.92 33.06 4.54
CA ALA A 27 7.51 33.44 5.83
C ALA A 27 8.97 32.96 5.96
N HIS A 28 9.30 31.81 5.36
CA HIS A 28 10.64 31.22 5.37
C HIS A 28 11.47 31.51 4.12
N HIS A 29 11.03 32.42 3.24
CA HIS A 29 11.62 32.63 1.92
C HIS A 29 13.14 32.89 1.94
N GLY A 30 13.67 33.52 2.99
CA GLY A 30 15.11 33.77 3.16
C GLY A 30 15.97 32.50 3.27
N ARG A 31 15.38 31.35 3.63
CA ARG A 31 16.07 30.06 3.73
C ARG A 31 16.34 29.40 2.36
N PHE A 32 15.69 29.87 1.30
CA PHE A 32 15.94 29.42 -0.08
C PHE A 32 17.10 30.15 -0.76
N ASP A 33 17.81 31.03 -0.04
CA ASP A 33 18.98 31.74 -0.58
C ASP A 33 20.26 30.92 -0.33
N PRO A 34 20.92 30.38 -1.37
CA PRO A 34 22.12 29.56 -1.19
C PRO A 34 23.29 30.32 -0.55
N ASP A 35 23.36 31.64 -0.68
CA ASP A 35 24.42 32.46 -0.09
C ASP A 35 24.19 32.72 1.42
N ALA A 36 22.97 32.44 1.90
CA ALA A 36 22.63 32.51 3.32
C ALA A 36 22.84 31.16 4.05
N ALA A 37 23.14 30.10 3.31
CA ALA A 37 23.43 28.78 3.87
C ALA A 37 24.90 28.70 4.31
N ASP A 38 25.18 27.85 5.30
CA ASP A 38 26.55 27.46 5.60
C ASP A 38 27.15 26.60 4.47
N GLU A 39 28.48 26.43 4.46
CA GLU A 39 29.19 25.69 3.39
C GLU A 39 28.62 24.29 3.16
N THR A 40 28.18 23.62 4.22
CA THR A 40 27.59 22.28 4.17
C THR A 40 26.15 22.25 3.66
N GLY A 41 25.42 23.36 3.80
CA GLY A 41 24.02 23.52 3.44
C GLY A 41 23.77 24.13 2.06
N VAL A 42 24.81 24.62 1.36
CA VAL A 42 24.64 25.29 0.05
C VAL A 42 23.91 24.41 -0.97
N LEU A 43 24.32 23.15 -1.14
CA LEU A 43 23.67 22.24 -2.10
C LEU A 43 22.21 21.96 -1.73
N PHE A 44 21.92 21.88 -0.44
CA PHE A 44 20.57 21.70 0.07
C PHE A 44 19.71 22.94 -0.20
N ALA A 45 20.22 24.14 0.08
CA ALA A 45 19.53 25.39 -0.23
C ALA A 45 19.30 25.57 -1.75
N ARG A 46 20.24 25.15 -2.61
CA ARG A 46 20.05 25.13 -4.07
C ARG A 46 18.92 24.19 -4.49
N LYS A 47 18.85 23.00 -3.89
CA LYS A 47 17.75 22.05 -4.11
C LYS A 47 16.41 22.67 -3.67
N ALA A 48 16.37 23.24 -2.46
CA ALA A 48 15.16 23.88 -1.95
C ALA A 48 14.71 25.06 -2.83
N LEU A 49 15.66 25.85 -3.33
CA LEU A 49 15.40 26.96 -4.25
C LEU A 49 14.75 26.49 -5.56
N VAL A 50 15.28 25.44 -6.20
CA VAL A 50 14.71 24.98 -7.48
C VAL A 50 13.32 24.37 -7.30
N GLU A 51 13.04 23.73 -6.17
CA GLU A 51 11.71 23.17 -5.87
C GLU A 51 10.67 24.28 -5.64
N VAL A 52 11.01 25.32 -4.89
CA VAL A 52 10.09 26.47 -4.72
C VAL A 52 9.96 27.28 -6.01
N ALA A 53 11.03 27.38 -6.80
CA ALA A 53 10.99 27.97 -8.14
C ALA A 53 10.00 27.24 -9.05
N LEU A 54 10.05 25.90 -9.06
CA LEU A 54 9.12 25.09 -9.84
C LEU A 54 7.66 25.32 -9.41
N LEU A 55 7.39 25.37 -8.10
CA LEU A 55 6.05 25.71 -7.59
C LEU A 55 5.57 27.08 -8.08
N VAL A 56 6.42 28.11 -8.02
CA VAL A 56 6.10 29.47 -8.51
C VAL A 56 5.86 29.50 -10.02
N GLY A 57 6.73 28.84 -10.80
CA GLY A 57 6.60 28.75 -12.26
C GLY A 57 5.33 28.02 -12.68
N LEU A 58 5.01 26.90 -12.02
CA LEU A 58 3.77 26.18 -12.24
C LEU A 58 2.55 27.00 -11.81
N ARG A 59 2.63 27.78 -10.72
CA ARG A 59 1.55 28.71 -10.32
C ARG A 59 1.24 29.74 -11.41
N ALA A 60 2.26 30.32 -12.06
CA ALA A 60 2.05 31.24 -13.18
C ALA A 60 1.38 30.56 -14.38
N ARG A 61 1.75 29.31 -14.64
CA ARG A 61 1.28 28.54 -15.79
C ARG A 61 -0.14 27.97 -15.59
N LEU A 62 -0.45 27.52 -14.38
CA LEU A 62 -1.70 26.82 -14.04
C LEU A 62 -2.86 27.75 -13.70
N ASP A 63 -2.57 28.99 -13.33
CA ASP A 63 -3.56 30.00 -12.98
C ASP A 63 -3.10 31.38 -13.49
N PRO A 64 -3.84 31.97 -14.46
CA PRO A 64 -3.46 33.25 -15.06
C PRO A 64 -3.68 34.45 -14.14
N ALA A 65 -4.30 34.27 -12.96
CA ALA A 65 -4.45 35.36 -12.00
C ALA A 65 -3.06 35.84 -11.51
N PRO A 66 -2.89 37.15 -11.28
CA PRO A 66 -1.66 37.70 -10.68
C PRO A 66 -1.28 36.96 -9.41
N PHE A 67 0.01 36.95 -9.09
CA PHE A 67 0.48 36.41 -7.82
C PHE A 67 -0.14 37.19 -6.66
N ASP A 68 -0.63 36.44 -5.66
CA ASP A 68 -0.89 37.02 -4.35
C ASP A 68 0.44 37.41 -3.66
N PRO A 69 0.39 38.14 -2.53
CA PRO A 69 1.60 38.60 -1.87
C PRO A 69 2.59 37.50 -1.47
N HIS A 70 2.11 36.29 -1.17
CA HIS A 70 2.98 35.20 -0.75
C HIS A 70 3.72 34.59 -1.94
N TYR A 71 3.02 34.29 -3.04
CA TYR A 71 3.68 33.86 -4.28
C TYR A 71 4.62 34.93 -4.85
N GLN A 72 4.23 36.21 -4.78
CA GLN A 72 5.08 37.31 -5.22
C GLN A 72 6.39 37.35 -4.43
N GLN A 73 6.34 37.18 -3.10
CA GLN A 73 7.54 37.15 -2.27
C GLN A 73 8.49 36.00 -2.62
N LEU A 74 7.95 34.81 -2.93
CA LEU A 74 8.72 33.66 -3.38
C LEU A 74 9.35 33.91 -4.75
N PHE A 75 8.58 34.46 -5.69
CA PHE A 75 9.06 34.86 -7.01
C PHE A 75 10.21 35.88 -6.90
N ASP A 76 10.03 36.96 -6.12
CA ASP A 76 11.03 38.00 -5.96
C ASP A 76 12.34 37.44 -5.40
N ARG A 77 12.26 36.50 -4.44
CA ARG A 77 13.43 35.83 -3.88
C ARG A 77 14.17 35.00 -4.93
N MET A 78 13.44 34.18 -5.69
CA MET A 78 14.01 33.37 -6.77
C MET A 78 14.68 34.26 -7.82
N ALA A 79 13.98 35.29 -8.29
CA ALA A 79 14.48 36.23 -9.29
C ALA A 79 15.74 36.96 -8.81
N ALA A 80 15.77 37.39 -7.54
CA ALA A 80 16.94 38.02 -6.93
C ALA A 80 18.15 37.08 -6.93
N VAL A 81 18.00 35.81 -6.56
CA VAL A 81 19.11 34.83 -6.59
C VAL A 81 19.58 34.58 -8.03
N ALA A 82 18.65 34.34 -8.96
CA ALA A 82 18.97 34.07 -10.36
C ALA A 82 19.59 35.28 -11.11
N SER A 83 19.38 36.50 -10.60
CA SER A 83 20.03 37.71 -11.15
C SER A 83 21.52 37.83 -10.82
N ARG A 84 22.02 37.03 -9.87
CA ARG A 84 23.42 37.10 -9.44
C ARG A 84 24.34 36.44 -10.45
N ALA A 85 25.38 37.15 -10.87
CA ALA A 85 26.42 36.60 -11.74
C ALA A 85 27.08 35.35 -11.14
N SER A 86 27.32 35.33 -9.82
CA SER A 86 27.87 34.18 -9.10
C SER A 86 27.00 32.94 -9.18
N TYR A 87 25.67 33.10 -9.23
CA TYR A 87 24.75 31.97 -9.37
C TYR A 87 24.76 31.43 -10.81
N ARG A 88 24.76 32.33 -11.81
CA ARG A 88 24.78 31.96 -13.24
C ARG A 88 26.08 31.27 -13.63
N GLU A 89 27.21 31.72 -13.10
CA GLU A 89 28.53 31.13 -13.34
C GLU A 89 28.57 29.63 -13.01
N LEU A 90 27.75 29.18 -12.04
CA LEU A 90 27.69 27.78 -11.63
C LEU A 90 27.19 26.84 -12.74
N VAL A 91 26.41 27.34 -13.71
CA VAL A 91 25.97 26.56 -14.87
C VAL A 91 27.17 25.96 -15.62
N GLY A 92 28.20 26.77 -15.85
CA GLY A 92 29.42 26.34 -16.56
C GLY A 92 30.46 25.67 -15.66
N ARG A 93 30.36 25.85 -14.33
CA ARG A 93 31.34 25.29 -13.38
C ARG A 93 30.93 23.97 -12.75
N ASP A 94 29.63 23.70 -12.69
CA ASP A 94 29.05 22.55 -12.01
C ASP A 94 27.94 21.92 -12.85
N GLU A 95 28.33 21.37 -13.99
CA GLU A 95 27.43 20.69 -14.93
C GLU A 95 26.76 19.43 -14.32
N ARG A 96 27.28 18.91 -13.19
CA ARG A 96 26.63 17.85 -12.40
C ARG A 96 25.32 18.34 -11.78
N ALA A 97 25.27 19.61 -11.40
CA ALA A 97 24.10 20.28 -10.84
C ALA A 97 23.31 21.07 -11.89
N LEU A 98 23.55 20.84 -13.20
CA LEU A 98 22.87 21.55 -14.30
C LEU A 98 21.35 21.59 -14.11
N LEU A 99 20.75 20.50 -13.65
CA LEU A 99 19.32 20.40 -13.37
C LEU A 99 18.82 21.49 -12.40
N LEU A 100 19.58 21.80 -11.35
CA LEU A 100 19.19 22.79 -10.33
C LEU A 100 19.14 24.20 -10.93
N TYR A 101 20.12 24.53 -11.78
CA TYR A 101 20.22 25.85 -12.41
C TYR A 101 19.24 25.99 -13.58
N ALA A 102 19.14 24.96 -14.42
CA ALA A 102 18.19 24.90 -15.52
C ALA A 102 16.73 24.99 -15.02
N GLY A 103 16.40 24.34 -13.91
CA GLY A 103 15.08 24.41 -13.29
C GLY A 103 14.73 25.82 -12.79
N THR A 104 15.70 26.54 -12.23
CA THR A 104 15.49 27.93 -11.81
C THR A 104 15.23 28.86 -13.01
N HIS A 105 15.99 28.70 -14.10
CA HIS A 105 15.70 29.41 -15.35
C HIS A 105 14.32 29.01 -15.92
N ALA A 106 14.00 27.72 -15.95
CA ALA A 106 12.72 27.22 -16.46
C ALA A 106 11.54 27.89 -15.74
N ALA A 107 11.59 27.95 -14.41
CA ALA A 107 10.60 28.65 -13.60
C ALA A 107 10.46 30.13 -13.95
N LEU A 108 11.57 30.86 -14.11
CA LEU A 108 11.54 32.27 -14.54
C LEU A 108 10.90 32.44 -15.91
N ARG A 109 11.23 31.56 -16.86
CA ARG A 109 10.64 31.56 -18.20
C ARG A 109 9.13 31.31 -18.15
N LEU A 110 8.66 30.38 -17.31
CA LEU A 110 7.24 30.15 -17.07
C LEU A 110 6.52 31.38 -16.49
N CYS A 111 7.22 32.20 -15.70
CA CYS A 111 6.73 33.48 -15.20
C CYS A 111 6.81 34.62 -16.24
N GLY A 112 7.30 34.37 -17.45
CA GLY A 112 7.49 35.40 -18.49
C GLY A 112 8.79 36.19 -18.39
N HIS A 113 9.74 35.76 -17.54
CA HIS A 113 11.02 36.43 -17.30
C HIS A 113 12.20 35.65 -17.91
N ALA A 114 12.23 35.55 -19.24
CA ALA A 114 13.37 34.92 -19.93
C ALA A 114 14.63 35.81 -19.83
N ASP A 115 15.76 35.21 -19.50
CA ASP A 115 17.07 35.88 -19.45
C ASP A 115 17.99 35.26 -20.52
N ARG A 116 18.39 36.07 -21.51
CA ARG A 116 19.19 35.60 -22.65
C ARG A 116 20.60 35.17 -22.25
N GLU A 117 21.20 35.80 -21.26
CA GLU A 117 22.54 35.42 -20.80
C GLU A 117 22.47 34.08 -20.08
N PHE A 118 21.49 33.91 -19.19
CA PHE A 118 21.29 32.64 -18.48
C PHE A 118 20.95 31.51 -19.47
N GLN A 119 20.08 31.77 -20.46
CA GLN A 119 19.78 30.82 -21.52
C GLN A 119 21.05 30.41 -22.30
N HIS A 120 21.88 31.37 -22.68
CA HIS A 120 23.11 31.10 -23.42
C HIS A 120 24.08 30.20 -22.64
N LEU A 121 24.23 30.41 -21.33
CA LEU A 121 25.06 29.56 -20.48
C LEU A 121 24.54 28.12 -20.42
N LEU A 122 23.22 27.94 -20.35
CA LEU A 122 22.59 26.62 -20.37
C LEU A 122 22.81 25.90 -21.71
N GLU A 123 22.62 26.61 -22.82
CA GLU A 123 22.87 26.09 -24.17
C GLU A 123 24.33 25.64 -24.34
N GLN A 124 25.30 26.43 -23.84
CA GLN A 124 26.71 26.07 -23.85
C GLN A 124 26.99 24.80 -23.02
N SER A 125 26.43 24.71 -21.82
CA SER A 125 26.60 23.54 -20.94
C SER A 125 26.01 22.26 -21.56
N VAL A 126 24.81 22.35 -22.15
CA VAL A 126 24.17 21.22 -22.85
C VAL A 126 24.97 20.81 -24.09
N ALA A 127 25.47 21.78 -24.88
CA ALA A 127 26.32 21.52 -26.03
C ALA A 127 27.66 20.84 -25.66
N GLY A 128 28.13 21.03 -24.42
CA GLY A 128 29.28 20.33 -23.87
C GLY A 128 29.06 18.82 -23.65
N ARG A 129 27.80 18.36 -23.70
CA ARG A 129 27.36 16.95 -23.62
C ARG A 129 27.72 16.19 -22.34
N TYR A 130 28.46 16.77 -21.41
CA TYR A 130 28.83 16.10 -20.16
C TYR A 130 27.60 15.69 -19.35
N ALA A 131 26.56 16.52 -19.32
CA ALA A 131 25.29 16.18 -18.70
C ALA A 131 24.67 14.92 -19.31
N ALA A 132 24.84 14.66 -20.60
CA ALA A 132 24.34 13.46 -21.28
C ALA A 132 25.20 12.20 -21.00
N CYS A 133 26.41 12.34 -20.45
CA CYS A 133 27.31 11.22 -20.15
C CYS A 133 27.04 10.55 -18.80
N PHE A 134 26.21 11.13 -17.93
CA PHE A 134 25.89 10.53 -16.63
C PHE A 134 24.88 9.40 -16.77
N GLU A 135 25.19 8.27 -16.16
CA GLU A 135 24.20 7.23 -15.90
C GLU A 135 23.15 7.77 -14.93
N ARG A 136 21.90 7.81 -15.38
CA ARG A 136 20.75 8.21 -14.58
C ARG A 136 19.72 7.09 -14.56
N ILE A 137 19.13 6.90 -13.39
CA ILE A 137 17.90 6.12 -13.29
C ILE A 137 16.79 6.80 -14.12
N PRO A 138 15.88 6.04 -14.74
CA PRO A 138 14.98 6.57 -15.77
C PRO A 138 14.19 7.83 -15.39
N TYR A 139 13.60 7.90 -14.19
CA TYR A 139 12.84 9.08 -13.78
C TYR A 139 13.72 10.34 -13.62
N ARG A 140 15.01 10.20 -13.27
CA ARG A 140 15.97 11.32 -13.21
C ARG A 140 16.43 11.76 -14.59
N GLN A 141 16.39 10.86 -15.57
CA GLN A 141 16.58 11.25 -16.97
C GLN A 141 15.35 12.04 -17.47
N LEU A 142 14.13 11.61 -17.11
CA LEU A 142 12.91 12.36 -17.42
C LEU A 142 12.91 13.77 -16.79
N ASP A 143 13.38 13.90 -15.55
CA ASP A 143 13.55 15.17 -14.83
C ASP A 143 14.41 16.16 -15.63
N LEU A 144 15.57 15.71 -16.12
CA LEU A 144 16.47 16.51 -16.95
C LEU A 144 15.80 16.91 -18.28
N LEU A 145 15.21 15.96 -18.99
CA LEU A 145 14.57 16.21 -20.28
C LEU A 145 13.43 17.22 -20.16
N HIS A 146 12.55 17.02 -19.17
CA HIS A 146 11.44 17.93 -18.88
C HIS A 146 11.93 19.32 -18.47
N THR A 147 12.96 19.40 -17.63
CA THR A 147 13.54 20.68 -17.22
C THR A 147 14.13 21.45 -18.41
N LEU A 148 14.84 20.78 -19.31
CA LEU A 148 15.38 21.41 -20.52
C LEU A 148 14.27 21.84 -21.49
N GLU A 149 13.20 21.05 -21.61
CA GLU A 149 11.99 21.42 -22.37
C GLU A 149 11.37 22.71 -21.81
N LEU A 150 11.20 22.81 -20.49
CA LEU A 150 10.66 24.01 -19.84
C LEU A 150 11.60 25.22 -19.93
N ALA A 151 12.92 25.00 -19.84
CA ALA A 151 13.91 26.04 -20.09
C ALA A 151 13.96 26.44 -21.57
N GLY A 152 13.43 25.58 -22.46
CA GLY A 152 13.46 25.64 -23.92
C GLY A 152 14.88 25.70 -24.46
N VAL A 153 15.71 24.80 -23.96
CA VAL A 153 17.07 24.53 -24.43
C VAL A 153 17.03 23.28 -25.31
N GLU A 154 17.46 23.40 -26.55
CA GLU A 154 17.53 22.27 -27.49
C GLU A 154 18.65 21.28 -27.10
N HIS A 155 18.44 19.99 -27.36
CA HIS A 155 19.40 18.94 -27.05
C HIS A 155 19.25 17.71 -27.95
N ASP A 156 20.33 16.92 -28.07
CA ASP A 156 20.36 15.66 -28.82
C ASP A 156 20.17 14.40 -27.94
N MET A 157 19.73 14.56 -26.69
CA MET A 157 19.43 13.43 -25.79
C MET A 157 18.16 12.68 -26.22
N PRO A 158 17.97 11.41 -25.78
CA PRO A 158 16.75 10.65 -26.05
C PRO A 158 15.48 11.40 -25.64
N GLY A 159 14.38 11.18 -26.37
CA GLY A 159 13.10 11.77 -26.01
C GLY A 159 12.49 11.13 -24.77
N VAL A 160 11.47 11.78 -24.20
CA VAL A 160 10.68 11.23 -23.08
C VAL A 160 10.16 9.82 -23.40
N GLU A 161 9.69 9.61 -24.63
CA GLU A 161 9.10 8.34 -25.08
C GLU A 161 10.13 7.21 -25.20
N ASP A 162 11.43 7.53 -25.34
CA ASP A 162 12.50 6.54 -25.37
C ASP A 162 12.89 6.09 -23.96
N VAL A 163 12.66 6.93 -22.94
CA VAL A 163 13.04 6.67 -21.55
C VAL A 163 11.88 6.07 -20.75
N LEU A 164 10.65 6.52 -21.01
CA LEU A 164 9.45 6.15 -20.26
C LEU A 164 9.24 4.64 -20.10
N PRO A 165 9.46 3.78 -21.12
CA PRO A 165 9.27 2.33 -21.00
C PRO A 165 10.15 1.66 -19.94
N PHE A 166 11.27 2.28 -19.57
CA PHE A 166 12.22 1.75 -18.59
C PHE A 166 11.91 2.20 -17.15
N THR A 167 10.90 3.04 -16.96
CA THR A 167 10.51 3.54 -15.64
C THR A 167 9.86 2.45 -14.80
N LEU A 168 10.01 2.56 -13.48
CA LEU A 168 9.38 1.63 -12.54
C LEU A 168 7.86 1.60 -12.69
N LEU A 169 7.23 2.75 -12.95
CA LEU A 169 5.78 2.84 -13.20
C LEU A 169 5.34 1.92 -14.35
N CYS A 170 6.08 1.92 -15.47
CA CYS A 170 5.72 1.14 -16.65
C CYS A 170 5.96 -0.38 -16.46
N ALA A 171 6.67 -0.78 -15.42
CA ALA A 171 6.92 -2.17 -15.08
C ALA A 171 5.81 -2.81 -14.21
N ASP A 172 4.74 -2.09 -13.88
CA ASP A 172 3.61 -2.54 -13.03
C ASP A 172 4.08 -3.24 -11.74
N PRO A 173 4.80 -2.54 -10.86
CA PRO A 173 5.45 -3.15 -9.71
C PRO A 173 4.44 -3.57 -8.63
N SER A 174 4.80 -4.59 -7.87
CA SER A 174 4.04 -4.98 -6.67
C SER A 174 4.18 -3.93 -5.57
N VAL A 175 3.05 -3.44 -5.04
CA VAL A 175 2.98 -2.43 -3.96
C VAL A 175 3.67 -2.89 -2.68
N LEU A 176 3.80 -4.21 -2.49
CA LEU A 176 4.40 -4.81 -1.30
C LEU A 176 5.92 -4.70 -1.28
N LYS A 177 6.54 -4.50 -2.45
CA LYS A 177 7.99 -4.44 -2.61
C LYS A 177 8.54 -3.01 -2.65
N LEU A 178 7.67 -2.01 -2.80
CA LEU A 178 8.07 -0.62 -2.97
C LEU A 178 8.45 0.01 -1.62
N GLY A 179 9.66 0.56 -1.57
CA GLY A 179 10.08 1.49 -0.53
C GLY A 179 9.87 2.94 -0.94
N ASP A 180 10.10 3.88 -0.02
CA ASP A 180 9.85 5.31 -0.27
C ASP A 180 10.57 5.84 -1.52
N ARG A 181 11.83 5.41 -1.75
CA ARG A 181 12.61 5.78 -2.96
C ARG A 181 11.96 5.31 -4.26
N ASP A 182 11.32 4.15 -4.24
CA ASP A 182 10.63 3.60 -5.41
C ASP A 182 9.33 4.37 -5.68
N ILE A 183 8.64 4.78 -4.61
CA ILE A 183 7.43 5.60 -4.71
C ILE A 183 7.78 6.97 -5.29
N TYR A 184 8.86 7.63 -4.83
CA TYR A 184 9.37 8.86 -5.45
C TYR A 184 9.71 8.66 -6.94
N ALA A 185 10.26 7.51 -7.31
CA ALA A 185 10.56 7.21 -8.72
C ALA A 185 9.28 7.11 -9.57
N ILE A 186 8.17 6.65 -9.00
CA ILE A 186 6.87 6.56 -9.66
C ILE A 186 6.23 7.95 -9.78
N THR A 187 6.17 8.71 -8.69
CA THR A 187 5.56 10.05 -8.65
C THR A 187 6.27 11.02 -9.60
N HIS A 188 7.60 11.07 -9.55
CA HIS A 188 8.40 11.91 -10.45
C HIS A 188 8.26 11.50 -11.92
N THR A 189 8.20 10.20 -12.22
CA THR A 189 7.89 9.74 -13.59
C THR A 189 6.58 10.37 -14.08
N LEU A 190 5.52 10.36 -13.26
CA LEU A 190 4.23 10.94 -13.63
C LEU A 190 4.31 12.46 -13.80
N PHE A 191 4.99 13.17 -12.89
CA PHE A 191 5.14 14.62 -12.99
C PHE A 191 5.78 15.03 -14.32
N TYR A 192 6.90 14.40 -14.70
CA TYR A 192 7.65 14.80 -15.88
C TYR A 192 7.03 14.26 -17.19
N ALA A 193 6.52 13.03 -17.19
CA ALA A 193 5.88 12.47 -18.37
C ALA A 193 4.60 13.23 -18.74
N THR A 194 3.81 13.64 -17.74
CA THR A 194 2.55 14.36 -17.95
C THR A 194 2.69 15.88 -17.94
N ASP A 195 3.90 16.40 -17.74
CA ASP A 195 4.15 17.84 -17.55
C ASP A 195 3.19 18.43 -16.49
N PHE A 196 3.17 17.79 -15.33
CA PHE A 196 2.26 18.08 -14.21
C PHE A 196 0.77 18.07 -14.61
N GLY A 197 0.38 17.07 -15.41
CA GLY A 197 -0.99 16.89 -15.89
C GLY A 197 -1.43 17.83 -17.02
N LEU A 198 -0.48 18.54 -17.64
CA LEU A 198 -0.75 19.46 -18.74
C LEU A 198 -0.59 18.82 -20.13
N ARG A 199 -0.07 17.59 -20.20
CA ARG A 199 -0.03 16.78 -21.42
C ARG A 199 -0.37 15.32 -21.16
N LEU A 200 -0.86 14.65 -22.20
CA LEU A 200 -0.95 13.18 -22.24
C LEU A 200 0.34 12.64 -22.87
N PRO A 201 1.17 11.87 -22.14
CA PRO A 201 2.34 11.22 -22.73
C PRO A 201 1.92 10.06 -23.64
N ARG A 202 2.81 9.63 -24.55
CA ARG A 202 2.59 8.42 -25.35
C ARG A 202 3.04 7.21 -24.55
N TRP A 203 2.15 6.72 -23.71
CA TRP A 203 2.41 5.51 -22.92
C TRP A 203 2.89 4.33 -23.79
N PRO A 204 3.85 3.52 -23.29
CA PRO A 204 4.33 2.35 -24.01
C PRO A 204 3.20 1.33 -24.25
N ILE A 205 3.38 0.49 -25.27
CA ILE A 205 2.45 -0.61 -25.57
C ILE A 205 2.34 -1.52 -24.34
N GLY A 206 1.11 -1.80 -23.92
CA GLY A 206 0.81 -2.63 -22.74
C GLY A 206 0.70 -1.84 -21.44
N PHE A 207 0.96 -0.52 -21.44
CA PHE A 207 0.66 0.30 -20.27
C PHE A 207 -0.84 0.34 -19.99
N ASP A 208 -1.21 -0.01 -18.77
CA ASP A 208 -2.59 -0.02 -18.31
C ASP A 208 -2.83 1.11 -17.30
N LEU A 209 -3.59 2.12 -17.72
CA LEU A 209 -3.94 3.26 -16.88
C LEU A 209 -4.75 2.86 -15.64
N SER A 210 -5.56 1.79 -15.74
CA SER A 210 -6.34 1.30 -14.60
C SER A 210 -5.42 0.77 -13.51
N ARG A 211 -4.47 -0.10 -13.88
CA ARG A 211 -3.45 -0.62 -12.95
C ARG A 211 -2.59 0.48 -12.35
N ALA A 212 -2.18 1.46 -13.15
CA ALA A 212 -1.43 2.61 -12.65
C ALA A 212 -2.25 3.43 -11.63
N THR A 213 -3.54 3.63 -11.88
CA THR A 213 -4.43 4.36 -10.96
C THR A 213 -4.57 3.61 -9.63
N GLU A 214 -4.81 2.31 -9.66
CA GLU A 214 -4.91 1.49 -8.43
C GLU A 214 -3.59 1.37 -7.68
N LEU A 215 -2.46 1.31 -8.39
CA LEU A 215 -1.14 1.36 -7.80
C LEU A 215 -0.99 2.64 -6.96
N LEU A 216 -1.35 3.80 -7.51
CA LEU A 216 -1.28 5.07 -6.79
C LEU A 216 -2.24 5.12 -5.60
N GLU A 217 -3.48 4.64 -5.75
CA GLU A 217 -4.46 4.59 -4.66
C GLU A 217 -4.00 3.68 -3.50
N ALA A 218 -3.47 2.49 -3.83
CA ALA A 218 -2.91 1.57 -2.86
C ALA A 218 -1.68 2.14 -2.15
N LEU A 219 -0.77 2.77 -2.89
CA LEU A 219 0.38 3.47 -2.30
C LEU A 219 -0.07 4.62 -1.40
N CYS A 220 -1.12 5.35 -1.79
CA CYS A 220 -1.64 6.47 -1.01
C CYS A 220 -2.19 5.99 0.34
N LEU A 221 -2.92 4.88 0.34
CA LEU A 221 -3.35 4.20 1.57
C LEU A 221 -2.14 3.82 2.43
N LEU A 222 -1.14 3.13 1.86
CA LEU A 222 0.02 2.64 2.60
C LEU A 222 0.85 3.80 3.21
N CYS A 223 1.09 4.87 2.44
CA CYS A 223 1.81 6.05 2.91
C CYS A 223 1.05 6.80 4.01
N ARG A 224 -0.28 6.97 3.87
CA ARG A 224 -1.13 7.57 4.91
C ARG A 224 -1.10 6.74 6.20
N ARG A 225 -1.15 5.42 6.10
CA ARG A 225 -1.07 4.51 7.28
C ARG A 225 0.30 4.57 7.98
N ARG A 226 1.35 4.97 7.27
CA ARG A 226 2.70 5.25 7.82
C ARG A 226 2.88 6.69 8.31
N GLY A 227 1.89 7.56 8.12
CA GLY A 227 2.00 8.99 8.46
C GLY A 227 2.94 9.78 7.54
N ASN A 228 3.27 9.27 6.35
CA ASN A 228 4.19 9.94 5.43
C ASN A 228 3.42 10.99 4.58
N ALA A 229 3.28 12.20 5.12
CA ALA A 229 2.56 13.31 4.47
C ALA A 229 3.18 13.74 3.13
N ASP A 230 4.48 13.59 2.99
CA ASP A 230 5.23 13.91 1.78
C ASP A 230 4.78 13.06 0.59
N LEU A 231 4.92 11.74 0.72
CA LEU A 231 4.48 10.81 -0.32
C LEU A 231 2.97 10.85 -0.53
N VAL A 232 2.18 11.13 0.50
CA VAL A 232 0.73 11.31 0.33
C VAL A 232 0.43 12.50 -0.58
N ALA A 233 1.08 13.65 -0.37
CA ALA A 233 0.92 14.81 -1.24
C ALA A 233 1.40 14.53 -2.67
N GLU A 234 2.52 13.83 -2.85
CA GLU A 234 3.02 13.46 -4.19
C GLU A 234 2.08 12.48 -4.93
N LEU A 235 1.47 11.55 -4.21
CA LEU A 235 0.54 10.58 -4.79
C LEU A 235 -0.79 11.24 -5.18
N ILE A 236 -1.24 12.25 -4.42
CA ILE A 236 -2.36 13.11 -4.84
C ILE A 236 -1.99 13.85 -6.13
N CYS A 237 -0.82 14.51 -6.18
CA CYS A 237 -0.32 15.15 -7.40
C CYS A 237 -0.31 14.17 -8.58
N SER A 238 0.13 12.93 -8.34
CA SER A 238 0.25 11.88 -9.35
C SER A 238 -1.10 11.47 -9.93
N LEU A 239 -2.13 11.28 -9.09
CA LEU A 239 -3.50 11.03 -9.54
C LEU A 239 -4.04 12.20 -10.36
N LEU A 240 -3.82 13.43 -9.91
CA LEU A 240 -4.22 14.65 -10.62
C LEU A 240 -3.49 14.80 -11.97
N CYS A 241 -2.22 14.40 -12.04
CA CYS A 241 -1.41 14.39 -13.26
C CYS A 241 -1.93 13.38 -14.29
N LEU A 242 -2.50 12.25 -13.85
CA LEU A 242 -3.23 11.32 -14.72
C LEU A 242 -4.64 11.83 -15.10
N GLY A 243 -5.07 12.93 -14.49
CA GLY A 243 -6.39 13.54 -14.66
C GLY A 243 -7.49 12.92 -13.82
N ILE A 244 -7.13 12.07 -12.85
CA ILE A 244 -8.06 11.36 -11.97
C ILE A 244 -8.39 12.24 -10.76
N ARG A 245 -9.68 12.43 -10.49
CA ARG A 245 -10.18 13.34 -9.43
C ARG A 245 -11.25 12.70 -8.56
N ASP A 246 -11.89 11.66 -9.09
CA ASP A 246 -12.92 10.81 -8.50
C ASP A 246 -12.28 9.58 -7.83
N SER A 247 -11.42 9.82 -6.85
CA SER A 247 -10.79 8.75 -6.05
C SER A 247 -11.11 8.93 -4.58
N ALA A 248 -11.78 7.93 -4.00
CA ALA A 248 -12.10 7.91 -2.58
C ALA A 248 -10.84 7.88 -1.69
N GLU A 249 -9.75 7.28 -2.16
CA GLU A 249 -8.47 7.36 -1.44
C GLU A 249 -7.85 8.75 -1.51
N ALA A 250 -7.95 9.46 -2.65
CA ALA A 250 -7.50 10.84 -2.73
C ALA A 250 -8.29 11.77 -1.78
N GLU A 251 -9.60 11.56 -1.63
CA GLU A 251 -10.41 12.32 -0.66
C GLU A 251 -9.94 12.08 0.79
N ARG A 252 -9.68 10.82 1.17
CA ARG A 252 -9.12 10.49 2.48
C ARG A 252 -7.72 11.05 2.68
N ALA A 253 -6.91 11.07 1.62
CA ALA A 253 -5.58 11.64 1.62
C ALA A 253 -5.61 13.15 1.82
N TRP A 254 -6.55 13.86 1.19
CA TRP A 254 -6.78 15.28 1.43
C TRP A 254 -7.18 15.58 2.87
N ALA A 255 -8.11 14.78 3.43
CA ALA A 255 -8.50 14.92 4.83
C ALA A 255 -7.31 14.70 5.77
N PHE A 256 -6.44 13.71 5.46
CA PHE A 256 -5.21 13.49 6.21
C PHE A 256 -4.24 14.66 6.11
N LEU A 257 -3.96 15.20 4.90
CA LEU A 257 -3.07 16.35 4.74
C LEU A 257 -3.56 17.58 5.51
N ALA A 258 -4.87 17.83 5.51
CA ALA A 258 -5.45 18.94 6.25
C ALA A 258 -5.37 18.76 7.77
N ASP A 259 -5.45 17.52 8.27
CA ASP A 259 -5.33 17.17 9.70
C ASP A 259 -3.89 17.29 10.20
N VAL A 260 -2.90 16.92 9.38
CA VAL A 260 -1.48 17.00 9.76
C VAL A 260 -0.82 18.34 9.47
N GLN A 261 -1.50 19.26 8.75
CA GLN A 261 -0.98 20.61 8.53
C GLN A 261 -1.06 21.41 9.84
N GLU A 262 0.08 21.93 10.27
CA GLU A 262 0.20 22.73 11.48
C GLU A 262 -0.50 24.10 11.33
N PRO A 263 -0.87 24.78 12.43
CA PRO A 263 -1.55 26.07 12.36
C PRO A 263 -0.79 27.18 11.62
N ASP A 264 0.54 27.11 11.59
CA ASP A 264 1.40 28.05 10.84
C ASP A 264 1.50 27.73 9.34
N GLY A 265 0.89 26.61 8.91
CA GLY A 265 0.84 26.13 7.54
C GLY A 265 1.90 25.10 7.15
N ARG A 266 2.84 24.80 8.07
CA ARG A 266 3.84 23.75 7.88
C ARG A 266 3.16 22.40 7.70
N VAL A 267 3.72 21.57 6.81
CA VAL A 267 3.42 20.14 6.76
C VAL A 267 4.71 19.39 7.07
N ALA A 268 4.73 18.66 8.18
CA ALA A 268 5.92 17.92 8.60
C ALA A 268 6.21 16.77 7.61
N GLY A 269 7.48 16.63 7.23
CA GLY A 269 7.94 15.48 6.46
C GLY A 269 8.05 14.21 7.32
N PRO A 270 8.33 13.06 6.69
CA PRO A 270 8.44 11.79 7.39
C PRO A 270 9.57 11.77 8.42
N ASP A 271 9.32 11.10 9.55
CA ASP A 271 10.30 10.91 10.62
C ASP A 271 11.57 10.19 10.11
N GLY A 272 12.74 10.61 10.61
CA GLY A 272 14.01 9.93 10.36
C GLY A 272 14.69 10.26 9.03
N ILE A 273 14.07 11.05 8.13
CA ILE A 273 14.78 11.68 7.00
C ILE A 273 15.49 12.93 7.52
N VAL A 274 16.52 12.72 8.34
CA VAL A 274 17.45 13.79 8.71
C VAL A 274 18.51 13.84 7.63
N HIS A 275 18.58 14.94 6.88
CA HIS A 275 19.64 15.15 5.90
C HIS A 275 21.02 15.00 6.57
N PRO A 276 21.95 14.24 5.95
CA PRO A 276 23.34 14.19 6.41
C PRO A 276 23.89 15.63 6.48
N GLY A 277 24.30 16.08 7.67
CA GLY A 277 24.74 17.46 7.92
C GLY A 277 23.81 18.31 8.79
N LEU A 278 22.61 17.82 9.15
CA LEU A 278 21.75 18.48 10.13
C LEU A 278 22.17 18.20 11.59
N GLU A 279 23.08 17.25 11.82
CA GLU A 279 23.66 16.99 13.14
C GLU A 279 24.43 18.22 13.64
N GLY A 280 23.90 18.88 14.67
CA GLY A 280 24.46 20.13 15.21
C GLY A 280 23.79 21.42 14.71
N SER A 281 22.84 21.33 13.76
CA SER A 281 22.03 22.49 13.36
C SER A 281 20.96 22.84 14.40
N GLY A 282 20.63 24.13 14.51
CA GLY A 282 19.59 24.62 15.43
C GLY A 282 18.22 23.98 15.16
N GLU A 283 17.37 23.89 16.18
CA GLU A 283 16.02 23.31 16.10
C GLU A 283 15.18 23.96 14.99
N ASP A 284 15.24 25.29 14.86
CA ASP A 284 14.54 26.03 13.79
C ASP A 284 14.97 25.58 12.38
N HIS A 285 16.27 25.36 12.15
CA HIS A 285 16.75 24.93 10.84
C HIS A 285 16.33 23.50 10.54
N ARG A 286 16.41 22.60 11.53
CA ARG A 286 15.93 21.21 11.38
C ARG A 286 14.44 21.16 11.10
N SER A 287 13.65 21.97 11.81
CA SER A 287 12.21 22.09 11.61
C SER A 287 11.87 22.53 10.18
N TRP A 288 12.57 23.54 9.65
CA TRP A 288 12.43 23.97 8.26
C TRP A 288 12.90 22.91 7.25
N ALA A 289 14.11 22.37 7.44
CA ALA A 289 14.74 21.43 6.51
C ALA A 289 13.96 20.11 6.36
N THR A 290 13.24 19.70 7.40
CA THR A 290 12.40 18.49 7.39
C THR A 290 11.00 18.72 6.86
N ALA A 291 10.58 19.97 6.62
CA ALA A 291 9.20 20.29 6.24
C ALA A 291 9.04 21.08 4.94
N TYR A 292 10.08 21.76 4.44
CA TYR A 292 9.94 22.62 3.27
C TYR A 292 9.45 21.85 2.04
N HIS A 293 10.01 20.66 1.77
CA HIS A 293 9.67 19.86 0.61
C HIS A 293 8.20 19.41 0.68
N THR A 294 7.80 18.80 1.79
CA THR A 294 6.43 18.36 2.04
C THR A 294 5.42 19.51 1.95
N THR A 295 5.80 20.69 2.44
CA THR A 295 4.96 21.89 2.34
C THR A 295 4.84 22.40 0.89
N ILE A 296 5.92 22.35 0.10
CA ILE A 296 5.90 22.65 -1.34
C ILE A 296 4.97 21.70 -2.09
N VAL A 297 5.10 20.39 -1.85
CA VAL A 297 4.29 19.38 -2.56
C VAL A 297 2.82 19.47 -2.15
N ALA A 298 2.51 19.75 -0.89
CA ALA A 298 1.13 19.99 -0.44
C ALA A 298 0.50 21.21 -1.14
N ALA A 299 1.24 22.31 -1.27
CA ALA A 299 0.81 23.48 -2.04
C ALA A 299 0.61 23.14 -3.53
N LEU A 300 1.54 22.38 -4.12
CA LEU A 300 1.47 21.95 -5.51
C LEU A 300 0.24 21.05 -5.77
N ALA A 301 -0.04 20.11 -4.89
CA ALA A 301 -1.22 19.23 -4.99
C ALA A 301 -2.51 20.06 -5.03
N ALA A 302 -2.60 21.09 -4.18
CA ALA A 302 -3.78 21.93 -4.09
C ALA A 302 -3.94 22.83 -5.33
N LEU A 303 -2.83 23.39 -5.81
CA LEU A 303 -2.76 24.13 -7.06
C LEU A 303 -3.24 23.29 -8.26
N LEU A 304 -2.76 22.05 -8.39
CA LEU A 304 -3.21 21.11 -9.43
C LEU A 304 -4.69 20.75 -9.27
N ALA A 305 -5.16 20.57 -8.02
CA ALA A 305 -6.54 20.23 -7.73
C ALA A 305 -7.51 21.36 -8.13
N ARG A 306 -7.17 22.63 -7.90
CA ARG A 306 -8.04 23.74 -8.30
C ARG A 306 -7.87 24.17 -9.75
N SER A 307 -6.75 23.85 -10.40
CA SER A 307 -6.49 24.30 -11.77
C SER A 307 -7.49 23.71 -12.78
N ARG A 308 -7.87 24.55 -13.74
CA ARG A 308 -8.69 24.17 -14.91
C ARG A 308 -7.84 23.73 -16.10
N ALA A 309 -6.53 24.01 -16.07
CA ALA A 309 -5.61 23.66 -17.14
C ALA A 309 -5.20 22.17 -17.09
N VAL A 310 -5.19 21.57 -15.90
CA VAL A 310 -4.89 20.15 -15.71
C VAL A 310 -5.98 19.30 -16.36
N ILE A 311 -5.53 18.35 -17.18
CA ILE A 311 -6.41 17.43 -17.92
C ILE A 311 -7.29 16.66 -16.93
N ARG A 312 -8.55 16.40 -17.33
CA ARG A 312 -9.51 15.65 -16.52
C ARG A 312 -9.98 14.43 -17.28
N ARG A 313 -10.06 13.31 -16.59
CA ARG A 313 -10.50 12.03 -17.15
C ARG A 313 -11.37 11.33 -16.10
N PRO A 314 -12.37 10.55 -16.54
CA PRO A 314 -13.04 9.62 -15.63
C PRO A 314 -12.02 8.64 -15.06
N ARG A 315 -12.21 8.22 -13.80
CA ARG A 315 -11.46 7.09 -13.25
C ARG A 315 -11.67 5.86 -14.13
N PRO A 316 -10.60 5.20 -14.61
CA PRO A 316 -10.75 3.94 -15.35
C PRO A 316 -11.42 2.88 -14.47
N GLU A 317 -12.14 1.96 -15.10
CA GLU A 317 -12.68 0.80 -14.40
C GLU A 317 -11.53 -0.04 -13.83
N PRO A 318 -11.65 -0.58 -12.60
CA PRO A 318 -10.66 -1.49 -12.04
C PRO A 318 -10.34 -2.64 -13.01
N PRO A 319 -9.10 -3.17 -13.04
CA PRO A 319 -8.77 -4.35 -13.82
C PRO A 319 -9.61 -5.52 -13.34
N ALA A 320 -9.72 -6.54 -14.20
CA ALA A 320 -10.44 -7.77 -13.90
C ALA A 320 -10.07 -8.33 -12.51
N ALA A 321 -11.08 -8.90 -11.87
CA ALA A 321 -10.96 -9.62 -10.61
C ALA A 321 -9.93 -10.77 -10.73
N LEU A 322 -9.54 -11.30 -9.58
CA LEU A 322 -8.64 -12.44 -9.49
C LEU A 322 -9.12 -13.62 -10.36
N ASP A 323 -8.18 -14.31 -11.01
CA ASP A 323 -8.50 -15.52 -11.77
C ASP A 323 -8.87 -16.65 -10.80
N ARG A 324 -10.16 -16.88 -10.66
CA ARG A 324 -10.72 -17.93 -9.81
C ARG A 324 -10.18 -19.32 -10.17
N ALA A 325 -9.93 -19.60 -11.45
CA ALA A 325 -9.42 -20.90 -11.88
C ALA A 325 -7.98 -21.11 -11.40
N GLU A 326 -7.16 -20.07 -11.40
CA GLU A 326 -5.80 -20.11 -10.83
C GLU A 326 -5.85 -20.39 -9.32
N LEU A 327 -6.77 -19.75 -8.60
CA LEU A 327 -6.95 -19.94 -7.16
C LEU A 327 -7.42 -21.35 -6.80
N GLU A 328 -8.45 -21.86 -7.49
CA GLU A 328 -8.94 -23.22 -7.31
C GLU A 328 -7.85 -24.25 -7.62
N SER A 329 -7.09 -24.03 -8.69
CA SER A 329 -5.96 -24.90 -9.06
C SER A 329 -4.86 -24.92 -7.99
N ALA A 330 -4.48 -23.75 -7.46
CA ALA A 330 -3.50 -23.66 -6.38
C ALA A 330 -4.01 -24.30 -5.09
N LEU A 331 -5.27 -24.07 -4.73
CA LEU A 331 -5.92 -24.64 -3.55
C LEU A 331 -6.01 -26.16 -3.63
N CYS A 332 -6.38 -26.72 -4.79
CA CYS A 332 -6.45 -28.17 -5.01
C CYS A 332 -5.07 -28.83 -4.81
N ARG A 333 -4.01 -28.31 -5.44
CA ARG A 333 -2.64 -28.84 -5.25
C ARG A 333 -2.19 -28.83 -3.80
N ALA A 334 -2.46 -27.73 -3.08
CA ALA A 334 -2.09 -27.60 -1.68
C ALA A 334 -2.88 -28.55 -0.78
N THR A 335 -4.16 -28.76 -1.09
CA THR A 335 -5.03 -29.72 -0.41
C THR A 335 -4.50 -31.14 -0.57
N VAL A 336 -4.18 -31.57 -1.79
CA VAL A 336 -3.58 -32.89 -2.07
C VAL A 336 -2.27 -33.06 -1.30
N TRP A 337 -1.39 -32.05 -1.31
CA TRP A 337 -0.14 -32.11 -0.57
C TRP A 337 -0.35 -32.30 0.94
N LEU A 338 -1.33 -31.59 1.54
CA LEU A 338 -1.65 -31.75 2.96
C LEU A 338 -2.20 -33.14 3.29
N VAL A 339 -3.01 -33.72 2.40
CA VAL A 339 -3.55 -35.08 2.54
C VAL A 339 -2.42 -36.10 2.60
N GLU A 340 -1.45 -36.00 1.70
CA GLU A 340 -0.26 -36.87 1.68
C GLU A 340 0.63 -36.65 2.91
N SER A 341 0.86 -35.39 3.29
CA SER A 341 1.70 -35.04 4.44
C SER A 341 1.11 -35.53 5.78
N ALA A 342 -0.21 -35.44 5.94
CA ALA A 342 -0.92 -35.86 7.14
C ALA A 342 -0.80 -37.38 7.41
N ALA A 343 -0.62 -38.19 6.36
CA ALA A 343 -0.47 -39.63 6.49
C ALA A 343 0.84 -40.05 7.16
N VAL A 344 1.88 -39.21 7.09
CA VAL A 344 3.24 -39.56 7.53
C VAL A 344 3.74 -38.75 8.73
N CYS A 345 3.06 -37.64 9.10
CA CYS A 345 3.47 -36.80 10.23
C CYS A 345 2.91 -37.31 11.59
N PRO A 346 3.49 -36.87 12.73
CA PRO A 346 2.95 -37.10 14.06
C PRO A 346 1.47 -36.68 14.19
N LEU A 347 0.73 -37.31 15.12
CA LEU A 347 -0.74 -37.18 15.18
C LEU A 347 -1.18 -35.73 15.50
N ASP A 348 -0.45 -35.07 16.38
CA ASP A 348 -0.61 -33.65 16.75
C ASP A 348 -0.41 -32.71 15.56
N GLU A 349 0.49 -33.04 14.63
CA GLU A 349 0.69 -32.28 13.39
C GLU A 349 -0.30 -32.67 12.27
N ALA A 350 -0.83 -33.89 12.32
CA ALA A 350 -1.76 -34.42 11.33
C ALA A 350 -3.14 -33.76 11.45
N ILE A 351 -3.64 -33.55 12.66
CA ILE A 351 -4.95 -32.93 12.93
C ILE A 351 -5.14 -31.58 12.19
N PRO A 352 -4.28 -30.56 12.37
CA PRO A 352 -4.42 -29.30 11.65
C PRO A 352 -4.24 -29.44 10.13
N SER A 353 -3.43 -30.41 9.68
CA SER A 353 -3.27 -30.70 8.25
C SER A 353 -4.55 -31.25 7.62
N VAL A 354 -5.21 -32.18 8.31
CA VAL A 354 -6.48 -32.78 7.90
C VAL A 354 -7.58 -31.72 7.90
N ALA A 355 -7.66 -30.90 8.96
CA ALA A 355 -8.65 -29.81 9.04
C ALA A 355 -8.51 -28.83 7.87
N ALA A 356 -7.30 -28.36 7.58
CA ALA A 356 -7.04 -27.49 6.44
C ALA A 356 -7.39 -28.18 5.11
N ALA A 357 -7.03 -29.46 4.93
CA ALA A 357 -7.39 -30.21 3.72
C ALA A 357 -8.91 -30.36 3.53
N VAL A 358 -9.67 -30.64 4.60
CA VAL A 358 -11.14 -30.70 4.55
C VAL A 358 -11.72 -29.36 4.11
N ARG A 359 -11.23 -28.25 4.69
CA ARG A 359 -11.66 -26.90 4.29
C ARG A 359 -11.35 -26.61 2.83
N GLY A 360 -10.13 -26.95 2.38
CA GLY A 360 -9.70 -26.78 0.99
C GLY A 360 -10.57 -27.55 0.00
N ALA A 361 -10.77 -28.84 0.26
CA ALA A 361 -11.63 -29.75 -0.51
C ALA A 361 -13.07 -29.22 -0.62
N ARG A 362 -13.63 -28.74 0.49
CA ARG A 362 -14.98 -28.15 0.51
C ARG A 362 -15.08 -26.87 -0.31
N ALA A 363 -14.09 -25.98 -0.21
CA ALA A 363 -14.09 -24.71 -0.92
C ALA A 363 -14.01 -24.87 -2.45
N VAL A 364 -13.38 -25.94 -2.95
CA VAL A 364 -13.38 -26.28 -4.39
C VAL A 364 -14.55 -27.19 -4.81
N GLY A 365 -15.39 -27.61 -3.86
CA GLY A 365 -16.53 -28.49 -4.14
C GLY A 365 -16.18 -29.97 -4.37
N GLU A 366 -14.99 -30.41 -3.96
CA GLU A 366 -14.47 -31.79 -4.15
C GLU A 366 -14.13 -32.45 -2.79
N PRO A 367 -15.12 -32.75 -1.92
CA PRO A 367 -14.89 -33.28 -0.57
C PRO A 367 -14.10 -34.60 -0.55
N GLU A 368 -14.14 -35.38 -1.62
CA GLU A 368 -13.40 -36.63 -1.80
C GLU A 368 -11.88 -36.45 -1.74
N LEU A 369 -11.36 -35.26 -2.06
CA LEU A 369 -9.92 -34.97 -1.97
C LEU A 369 -9.38 -35.19 -0.55
N ALA A 370 -10.16 -34.82 0.48
CA ALA A 370 -9.75 -34.93 1.88
C ALA A 370 -10.04 -36.32 2.50
N HIS A 371 -10.85 -37.15 1.85
CA HIS A 371 -11.33 -38.42 2.40
C HIS A 371 -10.20 -39.38 2.86
N PRO A 372 -9.08 -39.55 2.12
CA PRO A 372 -7.99 -40.41 2.57
C PRO A 372 -7.35 -39.93 3.88
N ALA A 373 -7.16 -38.62 4.05
CA ALA A 373 -6.57 -38.04 5.24
C ALA A 373 -7.49 -38.17 6.46
N VAL A 374 -8.80 -37.95 6.28
CA VAL A 374 -9.80 -38.13 7.34
C VAL A 374 -9.84 -39.60 7.79
N THR A 375 -9.84 -40.55 6.85
CA THR A 375 -9.84 -41.98 7.17
C THR A 375 -8.59 -42.38 7.96
N SER A 376 -7.41 -41.91 7.52
CA SER A 376 -6.14 -42.15 8.23
C SER A 376 -6.17 -41.56 9.65
N LEU A 377 -6.68 -40.33 9.81
CA LEU A 377 -6.81 -39.67 11.11
C LEU A 377 -7.67 -40.50 12.07
N VAL A 378 -8.88 -40.91 11.65
CA VAL A 378 -9.80 -41.70 12.49
C VAL A 378 -9.15 -43.02 12.94
N GLY A 379 -8.46 -43.71 12.04
CA GLY A 379 -7.75 -44.95 12.36
C GLY A 379 -6.62 -44.77 13.39
N ARG A 380 -5.89 -43.65 13.32
CA ARG A 380 -4.77 -43.35 14.23
C ARG A 380 -5.25 -42.89 15.62
N VAL A 381 -6.30 -42.07 15.67
CA VAL A 381 -6.96 -41.59 16.89
C VAL A 381 -7.51 -42.77 17.70
N GLY A 382 -8.20 -43.71 17.06
CA GLY A 382 -8.74 -44.90 17.73
C GLY A 382 -7.71 -45.78 18.46
N ALA A 383 -6.42 -45.63 18.17
CA ALA A 383 -5.32 -46.33 18.83
C ALA A 383 -4.69 -45.57 20.01
N ALA A 384 -4.99 -44.27 20.18
CA ALA A 384 -4.45 -43.44 21.26
C ALA A 384 -5.41 -43.39 22.48
N SER A 385 -4.87 -43.15 23.69
CA SER A 385 -5.70 -43.00 24.91
C SER A 385 -6.08 -41.52 25.10
N GLU A 386 -7.38 -41.18 25.05
CA GLU A 386 -7.82 -39.87 24.56
C GLU A 386 -8.78 -39.09 25.45
N GLN A 387 -8.32 -37.87 25.79
CA GLN A 387 -9.14 -36.67 26.01
C GLN A 387 -8.31 -35.40 25.81
N ALA A 388 -7.00 -35.43 26.11
CA ALA A 388 -6.10 -34.28 25.96
C ALA A 388 -5.75 -33.91 24.49
N LEU A 389 -6.01 -34.78 23.51
CA LEU A 389 -5.60 -34.57 22.11
C LEU A 389 -6.34 -33.38 21.48
N TRP A 390 -7.67 -33.45 21.40
CA TRP A 390 -8.50 -32.43 20.75
C TRP A 390 -8.43 -31.07 21.45
N GLY A 391 -8.32 -31.05 22.78
CA GLY A 391 -8.23 -29.83 23.58
C GLY A 391 -6.93 -29.04 23.40
N SER A 392 -5.91 -29.62 22.74
CA SER A 392 -4.67 -28.92 22.40
C SER A 392 -4.75 -28.12 21.08
N HIS A 393 -5.85 -28.24 20.35
CA HIS A 393 -6.07 -27.59 19.06
C HIS A 393 -7.14 -26.49 19.15
N GLY A 394 -7.07 -25.54 18.21
CA GLY A 394 -8.09 -24.49 18.07
C GLY A 394 -9.45 -25.08 17.68
N ALA A 395 -10.53 -24.42 18.11
CA ALA A 395 -11.89 -24.90 17.86
C ALA A 395 -12.20 -25.03 16.36
N ASP A 396 -11.70 -24.11 15.54
CA ASP A 396 -11.80 -24.14 14.08
C ASP A 396 -11.20 -25.42 13.48
N VAL A 397 -10.02 -25.84 13.95
CA VAL A 397 -9.38 -27.09 13.51
C VAL A 397 -10.24 -28.30 13.87
N VAL A 398 -10.73 -28.36 15.11
CA VAL A 398 -11.55 -29.48 15.58
C VAL A 398 -12.87 -29.59 14.81
N PHE A 399 -13.53 -28.46 14.54
CA PHE A 399 -14.80 -28.45 13.81
C PHE A 399 -14.64 -28.84 12.34
N GLU A 400 -13.56 -28.44 11.67
CA GLU A 400 -13.28 -28.89 10.30
C GLU A 400 -13.01 -30.41 10.26
N CYS A 401 -12.28 -30.95 11.24
CA CYS A 401 -12.14 -32.41 11.37
C CYS A 401 -13.50 -33.10 11.56
N ALA A 402 -14.37 -32.56 12.44
CA ALA A 402 -15.70 -33.11 12.68
C ALA A 402 -16.57 -33.08 11.42
N HIS A 403 -16.50 -32.00 10.65
CA HIS A 403 -17.15 -31.90 9.34
C HIS A 403 -16.63 -32.97 8.37
N GLY A 404 -15.31 -33.14 8.25
CA GLY A 404 -14.70 -34.15 7.38
C GLY A 404 -15.09 -35.58 7.75
N VAL A 405 -15.10 -35.92 9.04
CA VAL A 405 -15.53 -37.23 9.57
C VAL A 405 -16.99 -37.49 9.21
N THR A 406 -17.86 -36.51 9.45
CA THR A 406 -19.31 -36.61 9.16
C THR A 406 -19.56 -36.76 7.66
N ALA A 407 -18.92 -35.91 6.83
CA ALA A 407 -19.06 -35.95 5.37
C ALA A 407 -18.54 -37.27 4.76
N SER A 408 -17.59 -37.93 5.43
CA SER A 408 -17.05 -39.23 5.02
C SER A 408 -17.86 -40.43 5.53
N GLY A 409 -18.93 -40.22 6.31
CA GLY A 409 -19.70 -41.30 6.92
C GLY A 409 -18.90 -42.11 7.94
N LEU A 410 -17.86 -41.52 8.54
CA LEU A 410 -17.02 -42.16 9.54
C LEU A 410 -17.50 -41.80 10.95
N SER A 411 -17.07 -42.57 11.95
CA SER A 411 -17.34 -42.27 13.37
C SER A 411 -16.01 -42.16 14.12
N CYS A 412 -15.92 -41.15 14.99
CA CYS A 412 -14.74 -40.89 15.80
C CYS A 412 -15.18 -40.64 17.26
N PRO A 413 -15.26 -41.69 18.10
CA PRO A 413 -15.86 -41.58 19.43
C PRO A 413 -15.20 -40.55 20.37
N SER A 414 -13.89 -40.33 20.25
CA SER A 414 -13.19 -39.34 21.08
C SER A 414 -13.48 -37.90 20.67
N LEU A 415 -13.59 -37.65 19.36
CA LEU A 415 -14.01 -36.36 18.82
C LEU A 415 -15.47 -36.08 19.20
N ASP A 416 -16.35 -37.07 19.05
CA ASP A 416 -17.76 -36.95 19.43
C ASP A 416 -17.93 -36.63 20.92
N ARG A 417 -17.14 -37.29 21.78
CA ARG A 417 -17.10 -36.99 23.22
C ARG A 417 -16.62 -35.57 23.47
N PHE A 418 -15.50 -35.16 22.87
CA PHE A 418 -14.97 -33.81 23.03
C PHE A 418 -15.98 -32.73 22.60
N LEU A 419 -16.67 -32.91 21.48
CA LEU A 419 -17.70 -31.99 20.99
C LEU A 419 -18.91 -31.94 21.94
N THR A 420 -19.30 -33.07 22.52
CA THR A 420 -20.38 -33.15 23.51
C THR A 420 -19.98 -32.44 24.81
N ASP A 421 -18.80 -32.74 25.35
CA ASP A 421 -18.26 -32.10 26.55
C ASP A 421 -18.14 -30.57 26.36
N THR A 422 -17.74 -30.13 25.16
CA THR A 422 -17.66 -28.69 24.80
C THR A 422 -19.03 -28.04 24.74
N ALA A 423 -20.03 -28.70 24.15
CA ALA A 423 -21.40 -28.19 24.08
C ALA A 423 -22.03 -28.09 25.48
N ASP A 424 -21.81 -29.10 26.33
CA ASP A 424 -22.28 -29.11 27.71
C ASP A 424 -21.63 -27.98 28.53
N ALA A 425 -20.34 -27.72 28.32
CA ALA A 425 -19.65 -26.60 28.96
C ALA A 425 -20.23 -25.23 28.54
N LEU A 426 -20.68 -25.10 27.29
CA LEU A 426 -21.29 -23.87 26.78
C LEU A 426 -22.72 -23.66 27.28
N ALA A 427 -23.43 -24.69 27.75
CA ALA A 427 -24.80 -24.56 28.24
C ALA A 427 -24.93 -23.61 29.44
N GLY A 428 -23.85 -23.40 30.20
CA GLY A 428 -23.79 -22.46 31.33
C GLY A 428 -23.21 -21.08 30.99
N VAL A 429 -22.77 -20.85 29.75
CA VAL A 429 -22.13 -19.60 29.32
C VAL A 429 -23.19 -18.63 28.79
N THR A 430 -23.08 -17.36 29.15
CA THR A 430 -24.02 -16.31 28.71
C THR A 430 -23.40 -15.32 27.71
N VAL A 431 -22.08 -15.24 27.67
CA VAL A 431 -21.32 -14.34 26.78
C VAL A 431 -20.15 -15.12 26.20
N VAL A 432 -19.98 -15.04 24.88
CA VAL A 432 -18.81 -15.60 24.20
C VAL A 432 -18.03 -14.49 23.47
N PRO A 433 -16.69 -14.56 23.42
CA PRO A 433 -15.91 -13.64 22.59
C PRO A 433 -16.29 -13.76 21.11
N ALA A 434 -16.10 -12.70 20.34
CA ALA A 434 -16.41 -12.70 18.90
C ALA A 434 -15.70 -13.85 18.14
N ALA A 435 -14.45 -14.15 18.50
CA ALA A 435 -13.67 -15.24 17.90
C ALA A 435 -14.26 -16.64 18.17
N ALA A 436 -15.13 -16.82 19.17
CA ALA A 436 -15.78 -18.11 19.45
C ALA A 436 -17.10 -18.30 18.68
N ALA A 437 -17.59 -17.28 17.97
CA ALA A 437 -18.90 -17.28 17.33
C ALA A 437 -19.05 -18.38 16.27
N ALA A 438 -18.07 -18.60 15.38
CA ALA A 438 -18.19 -19.71 14.42
C ALA A 438 -18.28 -21.06 15.13
N GLY A 439 -17.55 -21.25 16.23
CA GLY A 439 -17.56 -22.51 16.98
C GLY A 439 -18.94 -22.85 17.54
N VAL A 440 -19.63 -21.85 18.10
CA VAL A 440 -21.03 -21.99 18.53
C VAL A 440 -21.94 -22.38 17.36
N GLY A 441 -21.78 -21.72 16.20
CA GLY A 441 -22.53 -22.04 14.99
C GLY A 441 -22.27 -23.46 14.47
N HIS A 442 -21.02 -23.93 14.53
CA HIS A 442 -20.68 -25.31 14.15
C HIS A 442 -21.30 -26.34 15.09
N LEU A 443 -21.24 -26.13 16.41
CA LEU A 443 -21.89 -27.03 17.37
C LEU A 443 -23.40 -27.11 17.17
N MET A 444 -24.04 -25.99 16.83
CA MET A 444 -25.45 -25.97 16.45
C MET A 444 -25.71 -26.79 15.17
N ARG A 445 -24.92 -26.58 14.10
CA ARG A 445 -25.07 -27.33 12.84
C ARG A 445 -24.83 -28.84 13.00
N LEU A 446 -23.94 -29.22 13.90
CA LEU A 446 -23.69 -30.63 14.25
C LEU A 446 -24.76 -31.22 15.18
N GLY A 447 -25.78 -30.44 15.59
CA GLY A 447 -26.83 -30.88 16.50
C GLY A 447 -26.34 -31.12 17.93
N ARG A 448 -25.18 -30.56 18.30
CA ARG A 448 -24.58 -30.68 19.63
C ARG A 448 -25.05 -29.60 20.59
N LEU A 449 -25.43 -28.43 20.06
CA LEU A 449 -25.96 -27.31 20.85
C LEU A 449 -27.38 -26.95 20.38
N ALA A 450 -28.28 -26.70 21.32
CA ALA A 450 -29.66 -26.35 20.99
C ALA A 450 -29.72 -24.97 20.29
N PRO A 451 -30.57 -24.79 19.24
CA PRO A 451 -30.60 -23.55 18.46
C PRO A 451 -30.79 -22.29 19.30
N HIS A 452 -31.73 -22.30 20.25
CA HIS A 452 -31.99 -21.15 21.13
C HIS A 452 -30.77 -20.75 21.99
N THR A 453 -29.97 -21.73 22.44
CA THR A 453 -28.74 -21.47 23.19
C THR A 453 -27.67 -20.88 22.28
N ALA A 454 -27.50 -21.46 21.08
CA ALA A 454 -26.56 -20.98 20.08
C ALA A 454 -26.89 -19.54 19.65
N ASP A 455 -28.15 -19.25 19.33
CA ASP A 455 -28.61 -17.91 18.94
C ASP A 455 -28.35 -16.88 20.04
N SER A 456 -28.61 -17.24 21.30
CA SER A 456 -28.33 -16.35 22.45
C SER A 456 -26.83 -16.07 22.60
N LEU A 457 -25.98 -17.08 22.43
CA LEU A 457 -24.53 -16.91 22.50
C LEU A 457 -24.00 -16.09 21.31
N LEU A 458 -24.47 -16.37 20.09
CA LEU A 458 -24.10 -15.61 18.90
C LEU A 458 -24.53 -14.14 19.01
N ALA A 459 -25.70 -13.86 19.57
CA ALA A 459 -26.15 -12.50 19.82
C ALA A 459 -25.32 -11.75 20.88
N SER A 460 -24.62 -12.49 21.75
CA SER A 460 -23.72 -11.91 22.77
C SER A 460 -22.31 -11.57 22.23
N ALA A 461 -21.95 -12.09 21.05
CA ALA A 461 -20.65 -11.88 20.44
C ALA A 461 -20.55 -10.46 19.84
N ASP A 462 -19.75 -9.59 20.46
CA ASP A 462 -19.61 -8.21 20.00
C ASP A 462 -18.48 -8.05 18.96
N PRO A 463 -18.78 -7.76 17.68
CA PRO A 463 -17.75 -7.54 16.66
C PRO A 463 -16.91 -6.28 16.92
N ALA A 464 -17.31 -5.38 17.82
CA ALA A 464 -16.52 -4.21 18.20
C ALA A 464 -15.15 -4.59 18.78
N GLU A 465 -15.02 -5.76 19.42
CA GLU A 465 -13.75 -6.29 19.93
C GLU A 465 -12.72 -6.49 18.81
N LEU A 466 -13.18 -6.88 17.62
CA LEU A 466 -12.32 -7.10 16.43
C LEU A 466 -11.85 -5.77 15.83
N ARG A 467 -12.61 -4.70 16.06
CA ARG A 467 -12.31 -3.34 15.58
C ARG A 467 -11.33 -2.60 16.50
N ALA A 468 -11.00 -3.15 17.67
CA ALA A 468 -10.08 -2.55 18.63
C ALA A 468 -8.69 -2.32 18.02
N ARG A 469 -8.18 -1.09 18.14
CA ARG A 469 -6.94 -0.63 17.45
C ARG A 469 -5.64 -1.25 17.98
N SER A 470 -5.62 -1.69 19.24
CA SER A 470 -4.40 -2.12 19.94
C SER A 470 -3.92 -3.54 19.60
N ARG A 471 -4.74 -4.34 18.91
CA ARG A 471 -4.42 -5.76 18.63
C ARG A 471 -3.54 -5.88 17.37
N PRO A 472 -2.56 -6.82 17.35
CA PRO A 472 -1.77 -7.10 16.14
C PRO A 472 -2.68 -7.48 14.96
N SER A 473 -2.38 -6.96 13.76
CA SER A 473 -3.21 -7.16 12.57
C SER A 473 -3.46 -8.63 12.25
N ALA A 474 -2.44 -9.48 12.37
CA ALA A 474 -2.54 -10.92 12.15
C ALA A 474 -3.53 -11.61 13.09
N VAL A 475 -3.56 -11.18 14.35
CA VAL A 475 -4.49 -11.71 15.36
C VAL A 475 -5.91 -11.29 15.01
N VAL A 476 -6.11 -10.02 14.65
CA VAL A 476 -7.43 -9.52 14.23
C VAL A 476 -7.94 -10.26 13.00
N ALA A 477 -7.08 -10.49 12.00
CA ALA A 477 -7.45 -11.21 10.80
C ALA A 477 -7.82 -12.67 11.08
N ARG A 478 -7.11 -13.34 12.00
CA ARG A 478 -7.47 -14.70 12.46
C ARG A 478 -8.82 -14.72 13.16
N ASP A 479 -9.02 -13.83 14.13
CA ASP A 479 -10.28 -13.74 14.87
C ASP A 479 -11.44 -13.37 13.95
N LEU A 480 -11.20 -12.57 12.91
CA LEU A 480 -12.19 -12.25 11.90
C LEU A 480 -12.60 -13.49 11.10
N ALA A 481 -11.63 -14.32 10.69
CA ALA A 481 -11.92 -15.60 10.04
C ALA A 481 -12.71 -16.54 10.96
N GLN A 482 -12.38 -16.56 12.25
CA GLN A 482 -13.12 -17.34 13.26
C GLN A 482 -14.51 -16.74 13.57
N TYR A 483 -14.72 -15.45 13.40
CA TYR A 483 -16.04 -14.83 13.56
C TYR A 483 -16.95 -15.12 12.35
N ALA A 484 -16.40 -14.98 11.13
CA ALA A 484 -17.11 -15.25 9.89
C ALA A 484 -17.48 -16.73 9.74
N GLY A 485 -16.56 -17.64 10.09
CA GLY A 485 -16.75 -19.07 9.88
C GLY A 485 -16.98 -19.38 8.39
N ASP A 486 -18.09 -20.09 8.10
CA ASP A 486 -18.53 -20.43 6.75
C ASP A 486 -19.49 -19.39 6.14
N GLU A 487 -19.75 -18.28 6.84
CA GLU A 487 -20.72 -17.25 6.45
C GLU A 487 -20.03 -15.89 6.29
N PRO A 488 -19.34 -15.63 5.16
CA PRO A 488 -18.70 -14.34 4.90
C PRO A 488 -19.66 -13.15 5.02
N SER A 489 -20.96 -13.36 4.75
CA SER A 489 -22.03 -12.36 4.87
C SER A 489 -22.25 -11.80 6.28
N ARG A 490 -21.66 -12.41 7.32
CA ARG A 490 -21.64 -11.84 8.68
C ARG A 490 -20.84 -10.55 8.77
N ILE A 491 -19.98 -10.30 7.79
CA ILE A 491 -19.21 -9.07 7.64
C ILE A 491 -19.86 -8.30 6.50
N ASP A 492 -20.65 -7.30 6.86
CA ASP A 492 -21.13 -6.32 5.88
C ASP A 492 -19.94 -5.48 5.41
N SER A 493 -19.42 -5.74 4.21
CA SER A 493 -18.30 -4.99 3.63
C SER A 493 -18.65 -3.51 3.43
N ASP A 494 -19.94 -3.16 3.38
CA ASP A 494 -20.41 -1.79 3.26
C ASP A 494 -20.46 -1.06 4.62
N ASP A 495 -20.33 -1.78 5.74
CA ASP A 495 -20.24 -1.16 7.07
C ASP A 495 -18.94 -0.33 7.18
N PRO A 496 -19.05 1.00 7.33
CA PRO A 496 -17.88 1.88 7.42
C PRO A 496 -16.99 1.58 8.64
N GLY A 497 -17.48 0.83 9.63
CA GLY A 497 -16.71 0.35 10.78
C GLY A 497 -15.62 -0.67 10.43
N TRP A 498 -15.77 -1.40 9.32
CA TRP A 498 -14.79 -2.40 8.88
C TRP A 498 -13.66 -1.84 8.01
N TYR A 499 -13.91 -0.72 7.34
CA TYR A 499 -12.92 -0.09 6.48
C TYR A 499 -11.57 0.22 7.21
N PRO A 500 -11.54 0.81 8.43
CA PRO A 500 -10.29 0.99 9.17
C PRO A 500 -9.58 -0.31 9.56
N VAL A 501 -10.33 -1.41 9.70
CA VAL A 501 -9.74 -2.73 9.95
C VAL A 501 -9.05 -3.23 8.69
N ALA A 502 -9.71 -3.14 7.54
CA ALA A 502 -9.14 -3.54 6.25
C ALA A 502 -7.87 -2.75 5.92
N GLU A 503 -7.87 -1.43 6.09
CA GLU A 503 -6.67 -0.60 5.93
C GLU A 503 -5.50 -1.08 6.79
N ARG A 504 -5.77 -1.44 8.04
CA ARG A 504 -4.75 -1.90 8.99
C ARG A 504 -4.19 -3.28 8.60
N LEU A 505 -5.03 -4.18 8.09
CA LEU A 505 -4.58 -5.46 7.56
C LEU A 505 -3.73 -5.26 6.30
N ALA A 506 -4.20 -4.44 5.36
CA ALA A 506 -3.49 -4.08 4.14
C ALA A 506 -2.12 -3.44 4.44
N ALA A 507 -2.06 -2.53 5.42
CA ALA A 507 -0.81 -1.88 5.82
C ALA A 507 0.20 -2.81 6.49
N ALA A 508 -0.24 -3.91 7.10
CA ALA A 508 0.65 -4.91 7.70
C ALA A 508 1.25 -5.88 6.67
N LEU A 509 0.59 -6.05 5.53
CA LEU A 509 0.95 -7.04 4.51
C LEU A 509 2.35 -6.83 3.91
N PRO A 510 2.80 -5.60 3.53
CA PRO A 510 4.15 -5.40 3.02
C PRO A 510 5.26 -5.87 3.96
N ASP A 511 5.12 -5.62 5.26
CA ASP A 511 6.11 -6.03 6.25
C ASP A 511 6.10 -7.54 6.49
N ALA A 512 4.92 -8.17 6.48
CA ALA A 512 4.81 -9.63 6.55
C ALA A 512 5.49 -10.30 5.34
N CYS A 513 5.28 -9.80 4.13
CA CYS A 513 5.93 -10.30 2.92
C CYS A 513 7.45 -10.07 2.93
N ARG A 514 7.92 -8.87 3.31
CA ARG A 514 9.35 -8.52 3.37
C ARG A 514 10.13 -9.41 4.33
N ASN A 515 9.53 -9.73 5.47
CA ASN A 515 10.14 -10.56 6.51
C ASN A 515 9.82 -12.07 6.34
N TYR A 516 9.26 -12.46 5.19
CA TYR A 516 8.93 -13.85 4.87
C TYR A 516 8.05 -14.56 5.92
N ARG A 517 7.13 -13.81 6.54
CA ARG A 517 6.20 -14.32 7.57
C ARG A 517 4.97 -14.94 6.91
N LEU A 518 5.16 -16.06 6.20
CA LEU A 518 4.15 -16.66 5.32
C LEU A 518 2.79 -16.96 5.98
N GLU A 519 2.80 -17.44 7.23
CA GLU A 519 1.55 -17.66 8.01
C GLU A 519 0.78 -16.35 8.20
N GLU A 520 1.51 -15.27 8.50
CA GLU A 520 0.93 -13.94 8.69
C GLU A 520 0.38 -13.39 7.38
N VAL A 521 1.12 -13.54 6.28
CA VAL A 521 0.67 -13.16 4.93
C VAL A 521 -0.65 -13.85 4.60
N ALA A 522 -0.73 -15.17 4.77
CA ALA A 522 -1.93 -15.93 4.47
C ALA A 522 -3.12 -15.47 5.33
N VAL A 523 -2.93 -15.33 6.64
CA VAL A 523 -3.99 -14.88 7.56
C VAL A 523 -4.48 -13.46 7.21
N LEU A 524 -3.56 -12.52 6.91
CA LEU A 524 -3.92 -11.16 6.49
C LEU A 524 -4.72 -11.16 5.18
N LEU A 525 -4.34 -11.97 4.19
CA LEU A 525 -5.05 -12.09 2.92
C LEU A 525 -6.46 -12.66 3.10
N GLY A 526 -6.62 -13.71 3.93
CA GLY A 526 -7.94 -14.24 4.27
C GLY A 526 -8.82 -13.19 4.97
N GLY A 527 -8.26 -12.44 5.91
CA GLY A 527 -8.97 -11.35 6.58
C GLY A 527 -9.38 -10.22 5.62
N LEU A 528 -8.52 -9.84 4.68
CA LEU A 528 -8.85 -8.85 3.65
C LEU A 528 -9.97 -9.33 2.73
N ALA A 529 -9.93 -10.59 2.29
CA ALA A 529 -10.98 -11.18 1.46
C ALA A 529 -12.34 -11.12 2.17
N LEU A 530 -12.38 -11.49 3.46
CA LEU A 530 -13.59 -11.44 4.28
C LEU A 530 -14.14 -10.02 4.50
N LEU A 531 -13.31 -8.99 4.38
CA LEU A 531 -13.72 -7.58 4.46
C LEU A 531 -14.15 -7.00 3.09
N GLY A 532 -14.27 -7.83 2.05
CA GLY A 532 -14.62 -7.41 0.69
C GLY A 532 -13.44 -6.78 -0.08
N TRP A 533 -12.20 -7.00 0.37
CA TRP A 533 -10.99 -6.44 -0.27
C TRP A 533 -10.25 -7.47 -1.12
N ALA A 534 -10.93 -8.51 -1.60
CA ALA A 534 -10.31 -9.54 -2.45
C ALA A 534 -9.67 -8.93 -3.72
N ASP A 535 -10.36 -8.01 -4.37
CA ASP A 535 -9.90 -7.37 -5.62
C ASP A 535 -9.02 -6.12 -5.39
N HIS A 536 -8.82 -5.70 -4.15
CA HIS A 536 -7.98 -4.54 -3.84
C HIS A 536 -6.53 -4.82 -4.25
N ARG A 537 -5.84 -3.83 -4.85
CA ARG A 537 -4.46 -4.00 -5.37
C ARG A 537 -3.48 -4.58 -4.36
N VAL A 538 -3.51 -4.14 -3.10
CA VAL A 538 -2.67 -4.69 -2.02
C VAL A 538 -2.91 -6.19 -1.81
N THR A 539 -4.17 -6.64 -1.89
CA THR A 539 -4.54 -8.05 -1.74
C THR A 539 -4.09 -8.86 -2.94
N ARG A 540 -4.33 -8.36 -4.18
CA ARG A 540 -3.90 -9.05 -5.40
C ARG A 540 -2.38 -9.21 -5.46
N ASP A 541 -1.61 -8.19 -5.12
CA ASP A 541 -0.14 -8.27 -5.07
C ASP A 541 0.36 -9.22 -3.98
N GLY A 542 -0.36 -9.30 -2.85
CA GLY A 542 -0.05 -10.25 -1.78
C GLY A 542 -0.39 -11.68 -2.14
N LEU A 543 -1.49 -11.89 -2.85
CA LEU A 543 -1.87 -13.18 -3.40
C LEU A 543 -0.91 -13.63 -4.48
N GLU A 544 -0.49 -12.74 -5.40
CA GLU A 544 0.55 -13.07 -6.38
C GLU A 544 1.86 -13.46 -5.69
N PHE A 545 2.27 -12.71 -4.65
CA PHE A 545 3.42 -13.08 -3.81
C PHE A 545 3.23 -14.49 -3.23
N LEU A 546 2.07 -14.78 -2.66
CA LEU A 546 1.73 -16.07 -2.03
C LEU A 546 1.76 -17.22 -3.04
N LEU A 547 1.09 -17.08 -4.18
CA LEU A 547 1.02 -18.10 -5.23
C LEU A 547 2.40 -18.42 -5.80
N ARG A 548 3.28 -17.42 -5.94
CA ARG A 548 4.69 -17.62 -6.33
C ARG A 548 5.51 -18.39 -5.28
N GLN A 549 5.00 -18.59 -4.07
CA GLN A 549 5.63 -19.47 -3.07
C GLN A 549 5.20 -20.93 -3.19
N GLN A 550 4.25 -21.27 -4.06
CA GLN A 550 3.80 -22.65 -4.20
C GLN A 550 4.83 -23.47 -5.00
N SER A 551 5.22 -24.62 -4.45
CA SER A 551 6.04 -25.59 -5.16
C SER A 551 5.21 -26.35 -6.21
N PRO A 552 5.84 -26.99 -7.21
CA PRO A 552 5.13 -27.88 -8.13
C PRO A 552 4.36 -29.02 -7.43
N ALA A 553 4.78 -29.42 -6.23
CA ALA A 553 4.12 -30.46 -5.43
C ALA A 553 2.93 -29.91 -4.60
N GLY A 554 2.66 -28.60 -4.61
CA GLY A 554 1.51 -27.99 -3.95
C GLY A 554 1.76 -27.34 -2.59
N SER A 555 2.89 -27.65 -1.95
CA SER A 555 3.29 -27.01 -0.68
C SER A 555 3.65 -25.53 -0.84
N PHE A 556 3.50 -24.72 0.21
CA PHE A 556 3.93 -23.32 0.21
C PHE A 556 5.23 -23.06 0.98
N GLY A 557 6.06 -22.19 0.41
CA GLY A 557 7.21 -21.55 1.04
C GLY A 557 8.56 -22.24 0.81
N PHE A 558 9.62 -21.44 0.95
CA PHE A 558 11.03 -21.83 0.81
C PHE A 558 11.75 -21.56 2.13
N THR A 559 11.79 -22.57 3.00
CA THR A 559 12.39 -22.43 4.33
C THR A 559 13.91 -22.52 4.26
N ALA A 560 14.59 -21.52 4.81
CA ALA A 560 16.05 -21.46 4.95
C ALA A 560 16.53 -22.17 6.23
N ARG A 561 15.92 -23.30 6.59
CA ARG A 561 16.33 -24.12 7.74
C ARG A 561 17.16 -25.32 7.29
N ASP A 562 18.27 -25.56 7.98
CA ASP A 562 19.18 -26.66 7.68
C ASP A 562 18.58 -28.02 8.06
N ASP A 563 17.85 -28.10 9.19
CA ASP A 563 17.20 -29.33 9.64
C ASP A 563 16.00 -29.70 8.74
N PRO A 564 16.01 -30.87 8.07
CA PRO A 564 14.88 -31.34 7.27
C PRO A 564 13.57 -31.46 8.03
N GLN A 565 13.59 -31.82 9.32
CA GLN A 565 12.37 -32.00 10.12
C GLN A 565 11.71 -30.67 10.42
N GLU A 566 12.49 -29.69 10.88
CA GLU A 566 12.00 -28.32 11.08
C GLU A 566 11.51 -27.69 9.78
N ARG A 567 12.21 -27.96 8.67
CA ARG A 567 11.80 -27.52 7.33
C ARG A 567 10.45 -28.10 6.92
N ALA A 568 10.25 -29.40 7.08
CA ALA A 568 8.98 -30.06 6.79
C ALA A 568 7.84 -29.55 7.69
N SER A 569 8.11 -29.34 8.98
CA SER A 569 7.12 -28.80 9.93
C SER A 569 6.74 -27.35 9.60
N ALA A 570 7.70 -26.50 9.25
CA ALA A 570 7.42 -25.14 8.79
C ALA A 570 6.58 -25.13 7.51
N GLN A 571 6.97 -25.93 6.52
CA GLN A 571 6.27 -26.03 5.23
C GLN A 571 4.82 -26.54 5.40
N ARG A 572 4.58 -27.48 6.34
CA ARG A 572 3.22 -27.91 6.72
C ARG A 572 2.40 -26.75 7.26
N ARG A 573 2.90 -26.02 8.27
CA ARG A 573 2.18 -24.89 8.89
C ARG A 573 1.89 -23.75 7.91
N TRP A 574 2.84 -23.45 7.03
CA TRP A 574 2.66 -22.47 5.96
C TRP A 574 1.57 -22.92 4.99
N THR A 575 1.64 -24.18 4.53
CA THR A 575 0.64 -24.74 3.60
C THR A 575 -0.76 -24.77 4.21
N GLN A 576 -0.89 -25.17 5.49
CA GLN A 576 -2.15 -25.11 6.24
C GLN A 576 -2.74 -23.70 6.23
N SER A 577 -1.95 -22.69 6.58
CA SER A 577 -2.38 -21.29 6.61
C SER A 577 -2.79 -20.80 5.22
N CYS A 578 -2.04 -21.16 4.18
CA CYS A 578 -2.34 -20.80 2.80
C CYS A 578 -3.63 -21.45 2.30
N VAL A 579 -3.87 -22.72 2.60
CA VAL A 579 -5.12 -23.40 2.25
C VAL A 579 -6.32 -22.71 2.88
N VAL A 580 -6.26 -22.37 4.17
CA VAL A 580 -7.33 -21.61 4.84
C VAL A 580 -7.59 -20.26 4.14
N ALA A 581 -6.54 -19.49 3.85
CA ALA A 581 -6.66 -18.20 3.19
C ALA A 581 -7.25 -18.30 1.77
N LEU A 582 -6.76 -19.26 0.98
CA LEU A 582 -7.22 -19.52 -0.39
C LEU A 582 -8.67 -20.01 -0.40
N SER A 583 -9.10 -20.82 0.58
CA SER A 583 -10.51 -21.22 0.70
C SER A 583 -11.44 -20.02 0.90
N HIS A 584 -11.05 -19.03 1.72
CA HIS A 584 -11.83 -17.80 1.87
C HIS A 584 -11.87 -16.99 0.56
N LEU A 585 -10.74 -16.85 -0.13
CA LEU A 585 -10.68 -16.15 -1.41
C LEU A 585 -11.56 -16.82 -2.49
N VAL A 586 -11.48 -18.15 -2.64
CA VAL A 586 -12.32 -18.90 -3.60
C VAL A 586 -13.80 -18.76 -3.26
N THR A 587 -14.15 -18.79 -1.97
CA THR A 587 -15.55 -18.68 -1.52
C THR A 587 -16.12 -17.27 -1.74
N VAL A 588 -15.33 -16.21 -1.55
CA VAL A 588 -15.79 -14.82 -1.71
C VAL A 588 -15.79 -14.36 -3.17
N THR A 589 -14.92 -14.93 -4.00
CA THR A 589 -14.84 -14.62 -5.45
C THR A 589 -15.85 -15.38 -6.31
N GLY A 590 -16.62 -16.29 -5.70
CA GLY A 590 -17.58 -17.16 -6.39
C GLY A 590 -19.03 -16.80 -6.13
#